data_AF-A0A093YFB6-F1
#
_entry.id   AF-A0A093YFB6-F1
#
_cell.length_a   1.000
_cell.length_b   1.000
_cell.length_c   1.000
_cell.angle_alpha   90.00
_cell.angle_beta   90.00
_cell.angle_gamma   90.00
#
_symmetry.space_group_name_H-M   'P 1'
#
loop_
_entity.id
_entity.type
_entity.pdbx_description
1 polymer ?
#
loop_
_entity_poly.entity_id
_entity_poly.type
_entity_poly.pdbx_seq_one_letter_code
_entity_poly.pdbx_strand_id
1 'polypeptide(L)' 'MHKQPVAYNLYAQEALARDYPPDLKRLLIKLMKSSHAITEEYAKADAVHVAKIAKLPQIYSHYRRVLGDGNCGWR' A
#
# COMPACT_ATOMS: atom_id res chain seq x y z
N MET A 1 28.20 14.22 -6.05
CA MET A 1 27.74 13.09 -6.89
C MET A 1 26.27 13.27 -7.21
N HIS A 2 25.96 13.68 -8.43
CA HIS A 2 24.57 13.90 -8.87
C HIS A 2 23.95 12.53 -9.13
N LYS A 3 22.97 12.11 -8.33
CA LYS A 3 22.17 10.92 -8.64
C LYS A 3 21.34 11.25 -9.88
N GLN A 4 21.65 10.57 -10.99
CA GLN A 4 20.88 10.63 -12.23
C GLN A 4 19.40 10.39 -11.92
N PRO A 5 18.46 11.09 -12.56
CA PRO A 5 17.05 10.73 -12.44
C PRO A 5 16.90 9.32 -12.99
N VAL A 6 16.36 8.40 -12.18
CA VAL A 6 15.98 7.08 -12.67
C VAL A 6 14.90 7.36 -13.71
N ALA A 7 15.26 7.32 -15.00
CA ALA A 7 14.31 7.44 -16.08
C ALA A 7 13.45 6.17 -16.02
N TYR A 8 12.33 6.25 -15.30
CA TYR A 8 11.31 5.22 -15.32
C TYR A 8 10.92 5.04 -16.78
N ASN A 9 11.25 3.89 -17.37
CA ASN A 9 10.80 3.55 -18.69
C ASN A 9 9.28 3.33 -18.61
N LEU A 10 8.53 4.41 -18.81
CA LEU A 10 7.08 4.47 -18.68
C LEU A 10 6.41 3.40 -19.53
N TYR A 11 6.95 3.16 -20.74
CA TYR A 11 6.44 2.16 -21.66
C TYR A 11 6.62 0.73 -21.14
N ALA A 12 7.79 0.44 -20.54
CA ALA A 12 8.03 -0.86 -19.90
C ALA A 12 7.10 -1.08 -18.68
N GLN A 13 6.87 -0.03 -17.89
CA GLN A 13 5.96 -0.10 -16.74
C GLN A 13 4.50 -0.25 -17.17
N GLU A 14 4.09 0.43 -18.24
CA GLU A 14 2.75 0.29 -18.84
C GLU A 14 2.53 -1.12 -19.38
N ALA A 15 3.50 -1.69 -20.11
CA ALA A 15 3.42 -3.05 -20.62
C ALA A 15 3.24 -4.08 -19.49
N LEU A 16 4.01 -3.96 -18.40
CA LEU A 16 3.86 -4.81 -17.21
C LEU A 16 2.50 -4.65 -16.52
N ALA A 17 1.97 -3.43 -16.48
CA ALA A 17 0.68 -3.15 -15.86
C ALA A 17 -0.50 -3.70 -16.67
N ARG A 18 -0.41 -3.65 -18.01
CA ARG A 18 -1.47 -4.09 -18.93
C ARG A 18 -1.80 -5.58 -18.77
N ASP A 19 -0.76 -6.39 -18.61
CA ASP A 19 -0.90 -7.85 -18.54
C ASP A 19 -0.87 -8.37 -17.09
N TYR A 20 -0.86 -7.50 -16.08
CA TYR A 20 -0.77 -7.91 -14.68
C TYR A 20 -2.03 -8.67 -14.24
N PRO A 21 -1.94 -9.98 -13.92
CA PRO A 21 -3.08 -10.70 -13.42
C PRO A 21 -3.31 -10.35 -11.94
N PRO A 22 -4.46 -9.78 -11.55
CA PRO A 22 -4.75 -9.59 -10.14
C PRO A 22 -4.83 -10.97 -9.45
N ASP A 23 -4.16 -11.10 -8.30
CA ASP A 23 -4.20 -12.33 -7.51
C ASP A 23 -5.55 -12.46 -6.77
N LEU A 24 -6.57 -12.87 -7.52
CA LEU A 24 -7.96 -13.02 -7.06
C LEU A 24 -8.16 -14.18 -6.07
N LYS A 25 -7.14 -15.03 -5.86
CA LYS A 25 -7.22 -16.12 -4.88
C LYS A 25 -7.05 -15.61 -3.45
N ARG A 26 -6.61 -14.37 -3.26
CA ARG A 26 -6.46 -13.77 -1.93
C ARG A 26 -7.81 -13.39 -1.35
N LEU A 27 -7.90 -13.46 -0.02
CA LEU A 27 -9.06 -12.97 0.73
C LEU A 27 -9.34 -11.51 0.34
N LEU A 28 -10.56 -11.27 -0.17
CA LEU A 28 -11.02 -9.95 -0.61
C LEU A 28 -10.93 -8.92 0.53
N ILE A 29 -11.15 -9.40 1.75
CA ILE A 29 -11.12 -8.62 2.97
C ILE A 29 -10.34 -9.41 4.02
N LYS A 30 -9.24 -8.85 4.53
CA LYS A 30 -8.41 -9.52 5.55
C LYS A 30 -9.07 -9.49 6.94
N LEU A 31 -8.53 -10.28 7.87
CA LEU A 31 -8.90 -10.18 9.29
C LEU A 31 -8.54 -8.80 9.85
N MET A 32 -9.31 -8.38 10.85
CA MET A 32 -9.07 -7.14 11.57
C MET A 32 -7.74 -7.21 12.33
N LYS A 33 -6.94 -6.15 12.25
CA LYS A 33 -5.64 -6.02 12.93
C LYS A 33 -5.64 -4.76 13.80
N SER A 34 -4.87 -4.78 14.88
CA SER A 34 -4.60 -3.56 15.67
C SER A 34 -3.94 -2.51 14.79
N SER A 35 -4.35 -1.25 14.92
CA SER A 35 -3.74 -0.12 14.21
C SER A 35 -2.26 0.06 14.56
N HIS A 36 -1.80 -0.41 15.72
CA HIS A 36 -0.36 -0.41 16.02
C HIS A 36 0.44 -1.24 15.00
N ALA A 37 -0.15 -2.29 14.41
CA ALA A 37 0.56 -3.10 13.42
C ALA A 37 0.84 -2.36 12.10
N ILE A 38 0.18 -1.22 11.83
CA ILE A 38 0.45 -0.45 10.59
C ILE A 38 1.70 0.43 10.72
N THR A 39 2.12 0.80 11.93
CA THR A 39 3.35 1.59 12.13
C THR A 39 4.59 0.77 11.78
N GLU A 40 4.59 -0.52 12.11
CA GLU A 40 5.65 -1.46 11.75
C GLU A 40 5.71 -1.69 10.22
N GLU A 41 4.54 -1.87 9.57
CA GLU A 41 4.45 -2.11 8.12
C GLU A 41 5.02 -0.94 7.31
N TYR A 42 4.87 0.30 7.82
CA TYR A 42 5.33 1.52 7.16
C TYR A 42 6.61 2.11 7.77
N ALA A 43 7.33 1.39 8.63
CA ALA A 43 8.52 1.91 9.30
C ALA A 43 9.64 2.37 8.33
N LYS A 44 9.65 1.85 7.10
CA LYS A 44 10.63 2.18 6.04
C LYS A 44 10.06 3.12 4.95
N ALA A 45 8.84 3.63 5.12
CA ALA A 45 8.25 4.58 4.19
C ALA A 45 8.95 5.96 4.30
N ASP A 46 8.58 6.90 3.44
CA ASP A 46 9.05 8.28 3.56
C ASP A 46 8.58 8.91 4.89
N ALA A 47 9.34 9.89 5.36
CA ALA A 47 9.10 10.52 6.66
C ALA A 47 7.69 11.12 6.79
N VAL A 48 7.11 11.61 5.69
CA VAL A 48 5.75 12.20 5.71
C VAL A 48 4.71 11.11 5.92
N HIS A 49 4.84 9.97 5.25
CA HIS A 49 3.97 8.82 5.48
C HIS A 49 4.14 8.24 6.89
N VAL A 50 5.37 8.07 7.38
CA VAL A 50 5.63 7.60 8.75
C VAL A 50 4.93 8.50 9.78
N ALA A 51 5.04 9.82 9.65
CA ALA A 51 4.41 10.77 10.55
C ALA A 51 2.87 10.71 10.51
N LYS A 52 2.27 10.47 9.34
CA LYS A 52 0.81 10.27 9.21
C LYS A 52 0.37 8.97 9.88
N ILE A 53 1.07 7.88 9.61
CA ILE A 53 0.76 6.56 10.16
C ILE A 53 0.90 6.54 11.68
N ALA A 54 1.88 7.25 12.26
CA ALA A 54 2.07 7.35 13.71
C ALA A 54 0.85 7.94 14.46
N LYS A 55 -0.01 8.71 13.78
CA LYS A 55 -1.23 9.27 14.37
C LYS A 55 -2.42 8.30 14.35
N LEU A 56 -2.45 7.34 13.42
CA LEU A 56 -3.61 6.45 13.24
C LEU A 56 -3.94 5.61 14.49
N PRO A 57 -2.98 4.99 15.21
CA PRO A 57 -3.29 4.20 16.41
C PRO A 57 -3.89 5.00 17.55
N GLN A 58 -3.75 6.33 17.54
CA GLN A 58 -4.31 7.23 18.54
C GLN A 58 -5.81 7.50 18.28
N ILE A 59 -6.26 7.35 17.04
CA ILE A 59 -7.61 7.68 16.58
C ILE A 59 -8.44 6.40 16.38
N TYR A 60 -7.82 5.35 15.83
CA TYR A 60 -8.48 4.10 15.49
C TYR A 60 -7.80 2.94 16.19
N SER A 61 -8.58 2.09 16.87
CA SER A 61 -8.04 0.91 17.55
C SER A 61 -7.62 -0.19 16.56
N HIS A 62 -8.36 -0.35 15.46
CA HIS A 62 -8.17 -1.44 14.50
C HIS A 62 -8.38 -0.98 13.06
N TYR A 63 -7.84 -1.76 12.12
CA TYR A 63 -8.07 -1.61 10.69
C TYR A 63 -8.22 -2.95 10.00
N ARG A 64 -8.72 -2.90 8.77
CA ARG A 64 -8.93 -4.05 7.90
C ARG A 64 -8.42 -3.71 6.50
N ARG A 65 -7.64 -4.62 5.90
CA ARG A 65 -7.15 -4.43 4.53
C ARG A 65 -8.13 -5.03 3.54
N VAL A 66 -8.51 -4.24 2.56
CA VAL A 66 -9.29 -4.67 1.39
C VAL A 66 -8.32 -4.96 0.26
N LEU A 67 -8.59 -6.01 -0.53
CA LEU A 67 -7.79 -6.36 -1.70
C LEU A 67 -7.82 -5.22 -2.71
N GLY A 68 -6.65 -4.77 -3.17
CA GLY A 68 -6.52 -3.73 -4.21
C GLY A 68 -6.67 -4.32 -5.62
N ASP A 69 -7.90 -4.63 -6.02
CA ASP A 69 -8.28 -5.18 -7.34
C ASP A 69 -9.11 -4.19 -8.19
N GLY A 70 -9.13 -2.90 -7.81
CA GLY A 70 -9.99 -1.88 -8.42
C GLY A 70 -11.42 -1.81 -7.85
N ASN A 71 -11.91 -2.85 -7.17
CA ASN A 71 -13.22 -2.86 -6.50
C ASN A 71 -13.13 -2.51 -5.00
N CYS A 72 -11.95 -2.17 -4.49
CA CYS A 72 -11.71 -1.97 -3.06
C CYS A 72 -12.53 -0.84 -2.41
N GLY A 73 -12.94 0.18 -3.17
CA GLY A 73 -13.76 1.28 -2.65
C GLY A 73 -15.27 0.97 -2.56
N TRP A 74 -15.72 -0.08 -3.25
CA TRP A 74 -17.13 -0.52 -3.24
C TRP A 74 -17.42 -1.59 -2.18
N ARG A 75 -16.38 -2.10 -1.55
CA ARG A 75 -16.45 -3.10 -0.47
C ARG A 75 -16.24 -2.43 0.88
#